data_AF-K2MVI2-F1
#
_entry.id   AF-K2MVI2-F1
#
_cell.length_a   1.000
_cell.length_b   1.000
_cell.length_c   1.000
_cell.angle_alpha   90.00
_cell.angle_beta   90.00
_cell.angle_gamma   90.00
#
_symmetry.space_group_name_H-M   'P 1'
#
loop_
_entity.id
_entity.type
_entity.pdbx_description
1 polymer ?
#
loop_
_entity_poly.entity_id
_entity_poly.type
_entity_poly.pdbx_seq_one_letter_code
_entity_poly.pdbx_strand_id
1 'polypeptide(L)'
;MLVTLPVYVKKDDTGGNGKDELHLWLTDNTHIVDIGPVSSDKDVAASSLLYNSETKELIALYEKKEAGNKKPSPGMVSVLLTEKLQRVKDVLGTWKKADGIVSKLCPSNAEKGAPTTNVCSAGKVTAGLVGFLSGSFSDNTWMDEYLGVNATVHNDEAKKRQQRLTDGVKFQGSVGGVACWQAGGESAVPLCEPQLHSVATVSIHKMPEG
;
A
#
# COMPACT_ATOMS: atom_id res chain seq x y z
N MET A 1 2.25 1.46 13.17
CA MET A 1 1.06 0.97 13.90
C MET A 1 0.57 -0.30 13.22
N LEU A 2 0.15 -1.30 14.00
CA LEU A 2 -0.49 -2.52 13.50
C LEU A 2 -1.96 -2.52 13.93
N VAL A 3 -2.86 -2.90 13.04
CA VAL A 3 -4.30 -2.96 13.30
C VAL A 3 -4.88 -4.22 12.68
N THR A 4 -5.84 -4.84 13.36
CA THR A 4 -6.68 -5.90 12.79
C THR A 4 -8.04 -5.34 12.40
N LEU A 5 -8.41 -5.50 11.12
CA LEU A 5 -9.71 -5.07 10.60
C LEU A 5 -10.34 -6.21 9.78
N PRO A 6 -11.66 -6.43 9.90
CA PRO A 6 -12.37 -7.37 9.04
C PRO A 6 -12.41 -6.82 7.60
N VAL A 7 -12.17 -7.71 6.64
CA VAL A 7 -12.33 -7.45 5.21
C VAL A 7 -13.44 -8.33 4.69
N TYR A 8 -14.41 -7.72 4.02
CA TYR A 8 -15.51 -8.47 3.42
C TYR A 8 -15.03 -9.20 2.17
N VAL A 9 -15.07 -10.52 2.19
CA VAL A 9 -14.71 -11.37 1.04
C VAL A 9 -16.00 -11.93 0.44
N LYS A 10 -16.35 -11.43 -0.75
CA LYS A 10 -17.40 -12.03 -1.59
C LYS A 10 -16.95 -13.42 -2.05
N LYS A 11 -17.84 -14.41 -2.01
CA LYS A 11 -17.61 -15.70 -2.68
C LYS A 11 -18.11 -15.61 -4.12
N ASP A 12 -17.35 -16.19 -5.05
CA ASP A 12 -17.73 -16.29 -6.46
C ASP A 12 -19.09 -16.99 -6.65
N ASP A 13 -19.92 -16.40 -7.54
CA ASP A 13 -21.13 -16.87 -8.28
C ASP A 13 -22.11 -17.90 -7.68
N THR A 14 -21.97 -18.31 -6.43
CA THR A 14 -22.80 -19.32 -5.76
C THR A 14 -23.47 -18.76 -4.51
N GLY A 15 -24.23 -17.66 -4.67
CA GLY A 15 -25.41 -17.31 -3.85
C GLY A 15 -25.28 -17.28 -2.32
N GLY A 16 -24.07 -17.33 -1.77
CA GLY A 16 -23.82 -17.33 -0.33
C GLY A 16 -23.53 -15.93 0.17
N ASN A 17 -24.03 -15.59 1.36
CA ASN A 17 -23.67 -14.35 2.03
C ASN A 17 -22.13 -14.31 2.20
N GLY A 18 -21.48 -13.29 1.63
CA GLY A 18 -20.05 -13.05 1.82
C GLY A 18 -19.69 -12.93 3.30
N LYS A 19 -18.42 -13.16 3.61
CA LYS A 19 -17.97 -13.34 4.99
C LYS A 19 -16.80 -12.43 5.31
N ASP A 20 -16.73 -12.04 6.57
CA ASP A 20 -15.65 -11.19 7.06
C ASP A 20 -14.44 -12.05 7.45
N GLU A 21 -13.30 -11.79 6.81
CA GLU A 21 -12.00 -12.37 7.14
C GLU A 21 -11.16 -11.33 7.89
N LEU A 22 -10.55 -11.71 9.00
CA LEU A 22 -9.76 -10.78 9.81
C LEU A 22 -8.38 -10.58 9.18
N HIS A 23 -8.05 -9.36 8.77
CA HIS A 23 -6.76 -9.02 8.15
C HIS A 23 -5.87 -8.21 9.10
N LEU A 24 -4.56 -8.37 8.95
CA LEU A 24 -3.55 -7.56 9.62
C LEU A 24 -3.11 -6.43 8.69
N TRP A 25 -3.20 -5.21 9.18
CA TRP A 25 -2.82 -3.99 8.46
C TRP A 25 -1.62 -3.32 9.13
N LEU A 26 -0.72 -2.77 8.32
CA LEU A 26 0.40 -1.96 8.75
C LEU A 26 0.23 -0.53 8.26
N THR A 27 0.46 0.45 9.13
CA THR A 27 0.46 1.87 8.76
C THR A 27 1.49 2.69 9.54
N ASP A 28 2.10 3.69 8.90
CA ASP A 28 2.88 4.75 9.54
C ASP A 28 2.11 6.09 9.66
N ASN A 29 0.78 6.03 9.59
CA ASN A 29 -0.19 7.13 9.47
C ASN A 29 -0.29 7.76 8.08
N THR A 30 0.59 7.41 7.14
CA THR A 30 0.57 7.94 5.77
C THR A 30 0.34 6.81 4.76
N HIS A 31 1.15 5.77 4.85
CA HIS A 31 1.07 4.56 4.06
C HIS A 31 0.24 3.51 4.79
N ILE A 32 -0.53 2.72 4.05
CA ILE A 32 -1.35 1.63 4.58
C ILE A 32 -1.12 0.42 3.68
N VAL A 33 -0.75 -0.72 4.28
CA VAL A 33 -0.52 -1.97 3.56
C VAL A 33 -1.25 -3.11 4.25
N ASP A 34 -2.00 -3.89 3.47
CA ASP A 34 -2.59 -5.16 3.92
C ASP A 34 -1.49 -6.23 3.96
N ILE A 35 -1.17 -6.73 5.16
CA ILE A 35 -0.23 -7.84 5.36
C ILE A 35 -0.92 -9.19 5.07
N GLY A 36 -2.26 -9.19 5.09
CA GLY A 36 -3.14 -10.27 4.71
C GLY A 36 -3.87 -10.91 5.89
N PRO A 37 -4.56 -12.04 5.64
CA PRO A 37 -5.45 -12.65 6.61
C PRO A 37 -4.69 -13.21 7.81
N VAL A 38 -5.22 -12.98 9.01
CA VAL A 38 -4.73 -13.47 10.31
C VAL A 38 -5.20 -14.90 10.58
N SER A 39 -6.37 -15.27 10.05
CA SER A 39 -6.97 -16.59 10.22
C SER A 39 -7.88 -16.92 9.04
N SER A 40 -8.06 -18.21 8.78
CA SER A 40 -9.06 -18.75 7.87
C SER A 40 -10.47 -18.86 8.48
N ASP A 41 -10.59 -18.59 9.79
CA ASP A 41 -11.87 -18.46 10.48
C ASP A 41 -12.63 -17.25 9.96
N LYS A 42 -13.94 -17.43 9.81
CA LYS A 42 -14.85 -16.43 9.27
C LYS A 42 -15.74 -15.90 10.38
N ASP A 43 -16.09 -14.63 10.28
CA ASP A 43 -16.99 -13.96 11.22
C ASP A 43 -16.38 -13.79 12.63
N VAL A 44 -15.42 -12.87 12.75
CA VAL A 44 -14.78 -12.49 14.03
C VAL A 44 -15.57 -11.38 14.73
N ALA A 45 -15.81 -11.50 16.04
CA ALA A 45 -16.54 -10.47 16.81
C ALA A 45 -15.64 -9.34 17.31
N ALA A 46 -14.49 -9.72 17.87
CA ALA A 46 -13.50 -8.82 18.44
C ALA A 46 -12.11 -9.42 18.27
N SER A 47 -11.10 -8.56 18.22
CA SER A 47 -9.69 -8.99 18.13
C SER A 47 -8.79 -8.08 18.95
N SER A 48 -7.65 -8.62 19.36
CA SER A 48 -6.57 -7.92 20.04
C SER A 48 -5.24 -8.40 19.48
N LEU A 49 -4.29 -7.48 19.36
CA LEU A 49 -2.91 -7.76 18.94
C LEU A 49 -1.98 -7.54 20.11
N LEU A 50 -1.08 -8.50 20.33
CA LEU A 50 0.00 -8.41 21.31
C LEU A 50 1.34 -8.59 20.61
N TYR A 51 2.23 -7.61 20.76
CA TYR A 51 3.63 -7.77 20.40
C TYR A 51 4.45 -7.96 21.68
N ASN A 52 5.06 -9.13 21.83
CA ASN A 52 5.96 -9.39 22.95
C ASN A 52 7.38 -8.91 22.57
N SER A 53 7.90 -7.92 23.28
CA SER A 53 9.24 -7.36 23.01
C SER A 53 10.39 -8.29 23.42
N GLU A 54 10.16 -9.19 24.39
CA GLU A 54 11.17 -10.14 24.86
C GLU A 54 11.35 -11.29 23.86
N THR A 55 10.24 -11.93 23.46
CA THR A 55 10.27 -13.03 22.49
C THR A 55 10.27 -12.54 21.04
N LYS A 56 9.96 -11.25 20.80
CA LYS A 56 9.80 -10.62 19.49
C LYS A 56 8.71 -11.29 18.64
N GLU A 57 7.66 -11.75 19.29
CA GLU A 57 6.55 -12.45 18.66
C GLU A 57 5.32 -11.55 18.55
N LEU A 58 4.57 -11.72 17.46
CA LEU A 58 3.28 -11.07 17.26
C LEU A 58 2.18 -12.13 17.41
N ILE A 59 1.23 -11.88 18.30
CA ILE A 59 0.13 -12.79 18.60
C ILE A 59 -1.18 -12.05 18.36
N ALA A 60 -2.10 -12.69 17.66
CA ALA A 60 -3.50 -12.24 17.59
C ALA A 60 -4.36 -13.10 18.50
N LEU A 61 -5.21 -12.44 19.28
CA LEU A 61 -6.29 -13.07 20.05
C LEU A 61 -7.61 -12.60 19.45
N TYR A 62 -8.50 -13.52 19.10
CA TYR A 62 -9.81 -13.14 18.54
C TYR A 62 -10.93 -14.07 19.00
N GLU A 63 -12.14 -13.51 19.01
CA GLU A 63 -13.36 -14.22 19.36
C GLU A 63 -14.01 -14.82 18.10
N LYS A 64 -14.20 -16.12 18.11
CA LYS A 64 -14.90 -16.84 17.04
C LYS A 64 -16.41 -16.76 17.25
N LYS A 65 -17.16 -16.31 16.25
CA LYS A 65 -18.62 -16.47 16.25
C LYS A 65 -18.99 -17.88 15.81
N GLU A 66 -19.95 -18.50 16.49
CA GLU A 66 -20.60 -19.69 15.95
C GLU A 66 -21.58 -19.30 14.84
N ALA A 67 -21.59 -20.09 13.76
CA ALA A 67 -22.57 -19.94 12.70
C ALA A 67 -23.93 -20.50 13.15
N GLY A 68 -24.87 -19.62 13.46
CA GLY A 68 -26.27 -19.97 13.72
C GLY A 68 -26.77 -19.58 15.11
N ASN A 69 -28.10 -19.48 15.21
CA ASN A 69 -28.86 -18.89 16.32
C ASN A 69 -28.86 -19.73 17.62
N LYS A 70 -27.74 -20.37 17.98
CA LYS A 70 -27.56 -21.11 19.23
C LYS A 70 -26.60 -20.33 20.14
N LYS A 71 -26.93 -20.32 21.44
CA LYS A 71 -26.27 -19.53 22.50
C LYS A 71 -24.76 -19.44 22.31
N PRO A 72 -24.17 -18.23 22.34
CA PRO A 72 -22.74 -18.07 22.12
C PRO A 72 -21.98 -18.76 23.25
N SER A 73 -21.15 -19.73 22.91
CA SER A 73 -20.00 -20.08 23.74
C SER A 73 -18.79 -19.43 23.06
N PRO A 74 -18.39 -18.21 23.45
CA PRO A 74 -17.34 -17.48 22.76
C PRO A 74 -16.00 -18.19 22.96
N GLY A 75 -15.59 -18.97 21.95
CA GLY A 75 -14.27 -19.54 21.87
C GLY A 75 -13.26 -18.45 21.52
N MET A 76 -12.32 -18.19 22.41
CA MET A 76 -11.16 -17.34 22.12
C MET A 76 -10.08 -18.17 21.42
N VAL A 77 -9.55 -17.65 20.31
CA VAL A 77 -8.47 -18.28 19.55
C VAL A 77 -7.23 -17.41 19.62
N SER A 78 -6.10 -18.01 19.96
CA SER A 78 -4.78 -17.37 19.92
C SER A 78 -3.97 -17.88 18.74
N VAL A 79 -3.45 -17.00 17.91
CA VAL A 79 -2.63 -17.34 16.74
C VAL A 79 -1.29 -16.62 16.79
N LEU A 80 -0.21 -17.37 16.65
CA LEU A 80 1.14 -16.82 16.50
C LEU A 80 1.36 -16.41 15.03
N LEU A 81 1.70 -15.14 14.81
CA LEU A 81 1.77 -14.51 13.49
C LEU A 81 3.20 -14.39 12.96
N THR A 82 3.99 -15.46 13.06
CA THR A 82 5.42 -15.45 12.69
C THR A 82 5.65 -15.03 11.24
N GLU A 83 4.92 -15.61 10.29
CA GLU A 83 5.06 -15.27 8.86
C GLU A 83 4.60 -13.84 8.56
N LYS A 84 3.53 -13.39 9.22
CA LYS A 84 3.02 -12.02 9.03
C LYS A 84 3.97 -10.99 9.63
N LEU A 85 4.58 -11.29 10.77
CA LEU A 85 5.61 -10.44 11.36
C LEU A 85 6.84 -10.34 10.46
N GLN A 86 7.22 -11.42 9.77
CA GLN A 86 8.29 -11.35 8.78
C GLN A 86 7.91 -10.42 7.62
N ARG A 87 6.69 -10.56 7.06
CA ARG A 87 6.19 -9.65 6.03
C ARG A 87 6.15 -8.19 6.48
N VAL A 88 5.75 -7.92 7.73
CA VAL A 88 5.80 -6.55 8.30
C VAL A 88 7.21 -5.98 8.25
N LYS A 89 8.23 -6.77 8.64
CA LYS A 89 9.63 -6.33 8.57
C LYS A 89 10.08 -6.07 7.14
N ASP A 90 9.64 -6.90 6.20
CA ASP A 90 9.96 -6.75 4.77
C ASP A 90 9.35 -5.45 4.21
N VAL A 91 8.08 -5.15 4.54
CA VAL A 91 7.40 -3.90 4.15
C VAL A 91 8.11 -2.68 4.74
N LEU A 92 8.45 -2.71 6.04
CA LEU A 92 9.21 -1.61 6.67
C LEU A 92 10.59 -1.42 6.01
N GLY A 93 11.24 -2.52 5.60
CA GLY A 93 12.48 -2.48 4.83
C GLY A 93 12.30 -1.82 3.46
N THR A 94 11.19 -2.06 2.79
CA THR A 94 10.84 -1.42 1.51
C THR A 94 10.56 0.07 1.67
N TRP A 95 9.75 0.47 2.67
CA TRP A 95 9.49 1.90 2.94
C TRP A 95 10.78 2.67 3.21
N LYS A 96 11.70 2.09 4.00
CA LYS A 96 13.01 2.71 4.25
C LYS A 96 13.86 2.88 2.98
N LYS A 97 13.76 1.94 2.03
CA LYS A 97 14.44 2.07 0.73
C LYS A 97 13.80 3.18 -0.11
N ALA A 98 12.48 3.26 -0.15
CA ALA A 98 11.75 4.32 -0.84
C ALA A 98 12.11 5.71 -0.29
N ASP A 99 12.09 5.89 1.03
CA ASP A 99 12.55 7.12 1.70
C ASP A 99 14.00 7.48 1.32
N GLY A 100 14.87 6.46 1.24
CA GLY A 100 16.26 6.61 0.83
C GLY A 100 16.44 7.05 -0.63
N ILE A 101 15.48 6.75 -1.51
CA ILE A 101 15.45 7.23 -2.90
C ILE A 101 14.92 8.67 -2.93
N VAL A 102 13.78 8.92 -2.29
CA VAL A 102 13.11 10.23 -2.26
C VAL A 102 14.03 11.30 -1.66
N SER A 103 14.75 10.98 -0.59
CA SER A 103 15.72 11.90 0.04
C SER A 103 16.84 12.37 -0.89
N LYS A 104 17.17 11.61 -1.95
CA LYS A 104 18.18 11.99 -2.95
C LYS A 104 17.63 12.93 -4.03
N LEU A 105 16.30 13.00 -4.20
CA LEU A 105 15.67 13.87 -5.19
C LEU A 105 15.71 15.35 -4.78
N CYS A 106 15.91 15.63 -3.49
CA CYS A 106 16.13 16.96 -2.95
C CYS A 106 17.53 17.01 -2.30
N PRO A 107 18.62 17.09 -3.08
CA PRO A 107 19.95 17.23 -2.50
C PRO A 107 20.00 18.57 -1.74
N SER A 108 20.33 18.52 -0.45
CA SER A 108 20.56 19.74 0.32
C SER A 108 21.72 20.51 -0.31
N ASN A 109 21.51 21.76 -0.73
CA ASN A 109 22.50 22.64 -1.37
C ASN A 109 23.58 23.13 -0.39
N ALA A 110 24.18 22.23 0.39
CA ALA A 110 25.21 22.56 1.37
C ALA A 110 26.45 23.23 0.75
N GLU A 111 26.66 23.10 -0.57
CA GLU A 111 27.83 23.65 -1.27
C GLU A 111 27.64 25.02 -1.93
N LYS A 112 26.42 25.59 -1.98
CA LYS A 112 26.15 26.80 -2.79
C LYS A 112 25.50 27.96 -2.05
N GLY A 113 25.90 28.27 -0.81
CA GLY A 113 25.65 29.56 -0.15
C GLY A 113 24.20 30.10 -0.18
N ALA A 114 23.22 29.24 -0.47
CA ALA A 114 21.82 29.58 -0.64
C ALA A 114 21.13 29.51 0.72
N PRO A 115 20.02 30.25 0.93
CA PRO A 115 19.43 30.41 2.25
C PRO A 115 19.18 29.04 2.89
N THR A 116 19.49 28.94 4.18
CA THR A 116 19.36 27.76 5.06
C THR A 116 17.89 27.39 5.31
N THR A 117 17.03 27.46 4.30
CA THR A 117 15.72 26.86 4.39
C THR A 117 15.94 25.36 4.29
N ASN A 118 15.93 24.72 5.45
CA ASN A 118 16.04 23.29 5.72
C ASN A 118 14.88 22.51 5.09
N VAL A 119 14.60 22.69 3.80
CA VAL A 119 13.44 22.17 3.05
C VAL A 119 13.76 20.79 2.49
N CYS A 120 15.02 20.56 2.09
CA CYS A 120 15.52 19.29 1.59
C CYS A 120 16.10 18.36 2.68
N SER A 121 15.86 18.59 3.97
CA SER A 121 16.30 17.63 5.00
C SER A 121 15.58 16.30 4.85
N ALA A 122 16.31 15.20 5.04
CA ALA A 122 15.74 13.87 5.20
C ALA A 122 14.61 13.90 6.25
N GLY A 123 13.43 13.45 5.86
CA GLY A 123 12.21 13.48 6.70
C GLY A 123 11.23 14.62 6.39
N LYS A 124 11.67 15.77 5.83
CA LYS A 124 10.72 16.78 5.34
C LYS A 124 10.20 16.50 3.94
N VAL A 125 11.05 15.91 3.10
CA VAL A 125 10.71 15.58 1.71
C VAL A 125 9.72 14.41 1.65
N THR A 126 9.77 13.50 2.63
CA THR A 126 8.88 12.33 2.72
C THR A 126 7.67 12.57 3.63
N ALA A 127 7.61 13.70 4.35
CA ALA A 127 6.49 14.00 5.23
C ALA A 127 5.20 14.23 4.41
N GLY A 128 4.19 13.39 4.66
CA GLY A 128 2.90 13.47 3.96
C GLY A 128 2.94 12.95 2.52
N LEU A 129 4.03 12.31 2.10
CA LEU A 129 4.08 11.61 0.81
C LEU A 129 3.28 10.32 0.93
N VAL A 130 2.20 10.17 0.15
CA VAL A 130 1.27 9.03 0.26
C VAL A 130 1.56 7.92 -0.76
N GLY A 131 2.31 8.23 -1.82
CA GLY A 131 2.71 7.26 -2.83
C GLY A 131 3.82 7.79 -3.71
N PHE A 132 4.64 6.88 -4.24
CA PHE A 132 5.79 7.21 -5.08
C PHE A 132 5.89 6.23 -6.23
N LEU A 133 5.75 6.72 -7.47
CA LEU A 133 5.87 5.93 -8.69
C LEU A 133 7.22 6.22 -9.35
N SER A 134 8.07 5.19 -9.45
CA SER A 134 9.43 5.32 -10.00
C SER A 134 9.78 4.18 -10.98
N GLY A 135 10.85 3.42 -10.77
CA GLY A 135 11.28 2.37 -11.69
C GLY A 135 10.49 1.07 -11.59
N SER A 136 9.70 0.86 -10.53
CA SER A 136 8.97 -0.39 -10.30
C SER A 136 7.76 -0.54 -11.23
N PHE A 137 7.98 -1.14 -12.41
CA PHE A 137 6.94 -1.37 -13.41
C PHE A 137 6.93 -2.82 -13.89
N SER A 138 5.74 -3.46 -13.89
CA SER A 138 5.52 -4.84 -14.35
C SER A 138 4.21 -4.96 -15.10
N ASP A 139 4.21 -5.69 -16.21
CA ASP A 139 3.06 -5.86 -17.10
C ASP A 139 2.42 -4.53 -17.46
N ASN A 140 1.24 -4.19 -16.91
CA ASN A 140 0.58 -2.89 -17.16
C ASN A 140 0.44 -2.07 -15.88
N THR A 141 1.20 -2.44 -14.86
CA THR A 141 1.08 -1.93 -13.51
C THR A 141 2.36 -1.20 -13.13
N TRP A 142 2.22 0.10 -12.93
CA TRP A 142 3.22 0.93 -12.30
C TRP A 142 3.04 0.84 -10.79
N MET A 143 3.97 0.15 -10.14
CA MET A 143 3.86 -0.16 -8.73
C MET A 143 4.29 1.02 -7.87
N ASP A 144 3.57 1.25 -6.79
CA ASP A 144 3.95 2.19 -5.75
C ASP A 144 5.14 1.64 -4.96
N GLU A 145 6.21 2.40 -4.87
CA GLU A 145 7.43 2.02 -4.14
C GLU A 145 7.16 1.90 -2.62
N TYR A 146 6.08 2.50 -2.11
CA TYR A 146 5.59 2.30 -0.74
C TYR A 146 4.59 1.13 -0.61
N LEU A 147 4.37 0.35 -1.67
CA LEU A 147 3.45 -0.79 -1.70
C LEU A 147 1.99 -0.43 -1.39
N GLY A 148 1.64 0.85 -1.48
CA GLY A 148 0.28 1.33 -1.29
C GLY A 148 -0.54 1.08 -2.55
N VAL A 149 -0.65 2.10 -3.39
CA VAL A 149 -1.60 2.10 -4.50
C VAL A 149 -0.90 2.14 -5.85
N ASN A 150 -1.00 1.04 -6.59
CA ASN A 150 -0.43 0.94 -7.93
C ASN A 150 -1.26 1.72 -8.96
N ALA A 151 -0.59 2.23 -9.98
CA ALA A 151 -1.20 2.82 -11.15
C ALA A 151 -1.30 1.79 -12.29
N THR A 152 -2.43 1.77 -13.00
CA THR A 152 -2.65 0.87 -14.14
C THR A 152 -2.72 1.63 -15.44
N VAL A 153 -2.00 1.14 -16.44
CA VAL A 153 -2.00 1.66 -17.81
C VAL A 153 -3.16 0.99 -18.55
N HIS A 154 -4.18 1.75 -18.94
CA HIS A 154 -5.38 1.19 -19.57
C HIS A 154 -5.30 1.10 -21.10
N ASN A 155 -4.52 1.95 -21.74
CA ASN A 155 -4.48 2.02 -23.20
C ASN A 155 -3.67 0.85 -23.80
N ASP A 156 -4.28 0.10 -24.72
CA ASP A 156 -3.66 -1.10 -25.30
C ASP A 156 -2.43 -0.84 -26.17
N GLU A 157 -2.31 0.34 -26.80
CA GLU A 157 -1.09 0.72 -27.50
C GLU A 157 0.03 1.05 -26.50
N ALA A 158 -0.29 1.81 -25.44
CA ALA A 158 0.66 2.17 -24.40
C ALA A 158 1.18 0.93 -23.65
N LYS A 159 0.30 -0.03 -23.33
CA LYS A 159 0.66 -1.34 -22.75
C LYS A 159 1.69 -2.09 -23.62
N LYS A 160 1.51 -2.06 -24.95
CA LYS A 160 2.41 -2.75 -25.89
C LYS A 160 3.74 -2.02 -26.11
N ARG A 161 3.78 -0.70 -25.87
CA ARG A 161 4.91 0.16 -26.21
C ARG A 161 5.38 1.00 -25.02
N GLN A 162 5.49 0.33 -23.89
CA GLN A 162 6.09 0.88 -22.69
C GLN A 162 7.51 0.36 -22.50
N GLN A 163 8.37 1.22 -21.97
CA GLN A 163 9.74 0.86 -21.62
C GLN A 163 10.02 1.31 -20.19
N ARG A 164 10.44 0.36 -19.36
CA ARG A 164 10.88 0.63 -17.99
C ARG A 164 12.19 1.43 -18.02
N LEU A 165 12.24 2.52 -17.28
CA LEU A 165 13.43 3.30 -17.01
C LEU A 165 13.84 3.10 -15.55
N THR A 166 15.03 3.58 -15.18
CA THR A 166 15.51 3.49 -13.79
C THR A 166 14.59 4.22 -12.82
N ASP A 167 14.12 5.41 -13.21
CA ASP A 167 13.34 6.31 -12.33
C ASP A 167 11.98 6.66 -12.96
N GLY A 168 11.41 5.77 -13.77
CA GLY A 168 10.12 6.02 -14.40
C GLY A 168 9.78 5.07 -15.54
N VAL A 169 8.81 5.48 -16.36
CA VAL A 169 8.33 4.71 -17.50
C VAL A 169 8.22 5.61 -18.72
N LYS A 170 8.66 5.11 -19.87
CA LYS A 170 8.44 5.76 -21.17
C LYS A 170 7.26 5.10 -21.86
N PHE A 171 6.26 5.90 -22.20
CA PHE A 171 5.11 5.49 -23.00
C PHE A 171 5.27 5.95 -24.45
N GLN A 172 4.84 5.11 -25.41
CA GLN A 172 4.77 5.47 -26.83
C GLN A 172 3.39 5.11 -27.40
N GLY A 173 2.87 5.94 -28.31
CA GLY A 173 1.53 5.80 -28.87
C GLY A 173 0.51 6.72 -28.19
N SER A 174 -0.77 6.56 -28.52
CA SER A 174 -1.84 7.34 -27.90
C SER A 174 -1.95 6.94 -26.45
N VAL A 175 -1.67 7.82 -25.49
CA VAL A 175 -1.75 7.48 -24.06
C VAL A 175 -3.12 7.92 -23.54
N GLY A 176 -4.00 6.95 -23.28
CA GLY A 176 -5.17 7.17 -22.42
C GLY A 176 -4.71 7.24 -20.98
N GLY A 177 -5.18 8.25 -20.24
CA GLY A 177 -4.69 8.63 -18.91
C GLY A 177 -4.45 7.48 -17.93
N VAL A 178 -3.51 7.71 -17.02
CA VAL A 178 -3.25 6.84 -15.86
C VAL A 178 -4.48 6.87 -14.96
N ALA A 179 -5.04 5.69 -14.65
CA ALA A 179 -6.23 5.59 -13.83
C ALA A 179 -5.96 5.92 -12.36
N CYS A 180 -6.99 6.46 -11.73
CA CYS A 180 -7.06 6.90 -10.34
C CYS A 180 -6.54 5.86 -9.34
N TRP A 181 -5.99 6.37 -8.24
CA TRP A 181 -5.64 5.60 -7.06
C TRP A 181 -6.81 4.74 -6.57
N GLN A 182 -6.66 3.43 -6.66
CA GLN A 182 -7.51 2.48 -5.94
C GLN A 182 -6.63 1.66 -5.01
N ALA A 183 -6.67 1.95 -3.70
CA ALA A 183 -6.25 0.97 -2.72
C ALA A 183 -7.03 -0.34 -2.95
N GLY A 184 -6.43 -1.48 -2.65
CA GLY A 184 -6.96 -2.79 -3.05
C GLY A 184 -8.41 -3.04 -2.59
N GLY A 185 -9.21 -3.64 -3.49
CA GLY A 185 -10.52 -4.23 -3.19
C GLY A 185 -11.67 -3.25 -2.93
N GLU A 186 -12.91 -3.75 -2.98
CA GLU A 186 -14.16 -2.97 -2.79
C GLU A 186 -14.31 -2.32 -1.40
N SER A 187 -13.35 -2.51 -0.49
CA SER A 187 -13.29 -1.86 0.83
C SER A 187 -12.26 -0.71 0.90
N ALA A 188 -11.73 -0.29 -0.25
CA ALA A 188 -10.76 0.78 -0.36
C ALA A 188 -11.34 2.14 0.04
N VAL A 189 -10.65 2.84 0.94
CA VAL A 189 -10.81 4.28 1.12
C VAL A 189 -10.31 4.95 -0.17
N PRO A 190 -11.17 5.65 -0.94
CA PRO A 190 -10.71 6.36 -2.12
C PRO A 190 -9.84 7.54 -1.66
N LEU A 191 -8.53 7.44 -1.88
CA LEU A 191 -7.60 8.57 -1.78
C LEU A 191 -7.75 9.46 -3.02
N CYS A 192 -8.96 9.98 -3.24
CA CYS A 192 -9.23 11.11 -4.12
C CYS A 192 -9.64 12.30 -3.25
N GLU A 193 -8.79 12.63 -2.28
CA GLU A 193 -9.03 13.81 -1.44
C GLU A 193 -8.68 15.11 -2.18
N PRO A 194 -9.43 16.20 -1.96
CA PRO A 194 -9.24 17.48 -2.65
C PRO A 194 -7.94 18.22 -2.26
N GLN A 195 -7.13 17.73 -1.32
CA GLN A 195 -5.89 18.39 -0.85
C GLN A 195 -4.61 17.74 -1.37
N LEU A 196 -4.70 16.88 -2.38
CA LEU A 196 -3.54 16.16 -2.85
C LEU A 196 -2.69 17.00 -3.81
N HIS A 197 -1.37 16.95 -3.61
CA HIS A 197 -0.38 17.54 -4.52
C HIS A 197 0.34 16.43 -5.28
N SER A 198 0.37 16.53 -6.61
CA SER A 198 1.10 15.60 -7.48
C SER A 198 2.30 16.30 -8.10
N VAL A 199 3.44 15.60 -8.16
CA VAL A 199 4.69 16.09 -8.74
C VAL A 199 5.22 15.02 -9.70
N ALA A 200 5.61 15.42 -10.91
CA ALA A 200 6.16 14.52 -11.90
C ALA A 200 7.22 15.22 -12.76
N THR A 201 8.26 14.47 -13.13
CA THR A 201 9.22 14.89 -14.16
C THR A 201 8.78 14.30 -15.50
N VAL A 202 8.54 15.15 -16.49
CA VAL A 202 8.01 14.73 -17.80
C VAL A 202 8.95 15.18 -18.91
N SER A 203 9.24 14.26 -19.83
CA SER A 203 9.98 14.53 -21.07
C SER A 203 9.13 14.20 -22.28
N ILE A 204 8.82 15.20 -23.10
CA ILE A 204 8.01 15.04 -24.32
C ILE A 204 8.95 14.69 -25.48
N HIS A 205 8.79 13.48 -26.03
CA HIS A 205 9.70 12.94 -27.06
C HIS A 205 9.21 13.15 -28.49
N LYS A 206 7.90 13.35 -28.69
CA LYS A 206 7.30 13.68 -29.99
C LYS A 206 6.27 14.79 -29.75
N MET A 207 6.22 15.76 -30.64
CA MET A 207 5.23 16.83 -30.60
C MET A 207 3.83 16.25 -30.82
N PRO A 208 2.82 16.63 -30.00
CA PRO A 208 1.44 16.19 -30.19
C PRO A 208 0.86 16.77 -31.48
N GLU A 209 0.06 15.95 -32.17
CA GLU A 209 -0.77 16.35 -33.32
C GLU A 209 -2.08 16.85 -32.71
N GLY A 210 -2.22 18.17 -32.56
CA GLY A 210 -3.37 18.82 -31.91
C GLY A 210 -4.63 18.84 -32.75
#